data_AF-A0A414QY36-F1
#
_entry.id   AF-A0A414QY36-F1
#
_cell.length_a   1.000
_cell.length_b   1.000
_cell.length_c   1.000
_cell.angle_alpha   90.00
_cell.angle_beta   90.00
_cell.angle_gamma   90.00
#
_symmetry.space_group_name_H-M   'P 1'
#
loop_
_entity.id
_entity.type
_entity.pdbx_description
1 polymer ?
#
loop_
_entity_poly.entity_id
_entity_poly.type
_entity_poly.pdbx_seq_one_letter_code
_entity_poly.pdbx_strand_id
1 'polypeptide(L)' 'MIIHLPTGKKFNNRKEAKIYFGTAYYYKMEREKKDLRFTHNVQSATNEYEEKINTNKLREQSND' A
#
# COMPACT_ATOMS: atom_id res chain seq x y z
N MET A 1 3.62 0.47 -4.67
CA MET A 1 2.43 -0.14 -5.29
C MET A 1 1.29 -0.27 -4.27
N ILE A 2 0.06 0.03 -4.70
CA ILE A 2 -1.18 0.01 -3.91
C ILE A 2 -2.14 -0.96 -4.58
N ILE A 3 -2.84 -1.77 -3.78
CA ILE A 3 -3.84 -2.73 -4.27
C ILE A 3 -5.19 -2.40 -3.64
N HIS A 4 -6.21 -2.24 -4.47
CA HIS A 4 -7.60 -2.16 -4.02
C HIS A 4 -8.15 -3.57 -3.82
N LEU A 5 -8.41 -3.93 -2.57
CA LEU A 5 -8.80 -5.29 -2.18
C LEU A 5 -10.14 -5.74 -2.79
N PRO A 6 -11.21 -4.90 -2.81
CA PRO A 6 -12.50 -5.31 -3.37
C PRO A 6 -12.47 -5.67 -4.85
N THR A 7 -11.61 -5.02 -5.65
CA THR A 7 -11.55 -5.24 -7.10
C THR A 7 -10.27 -5.91 -7.59
N GLY A 8 -9.29 -6.10 -6.70
CA GLY A 8 -7.95 -6.58 -7.06
C GLY A 8 -7.12 -5.60 -7.90
N LYS A 9 -7.62 -4.38 -8.15
CA LYS A 9 -6.95 -3.40 -9.02
C LYS A 9 -5.65 -2.91 -8.39
N LYS A 10 -4.57 -2.95 -9.16
CA LYS A 10 -3.23 -2.55 -8.73
C LYS A 10 -2.90 -1.18 -9.30
N PHE A 11 -2.29 -0.33 -8.48
CA PHE A 11 -1.79 0.98 -8.85
C PHE A 11 -0.31 1.05 -8.52
N ASN A 12 0.49 1.59 -9.43
CA ASN A 12 1.94 1.65 -9.24
C ASN A 12 2.30 2.67 -8.15
N ASN A 13 1.57 3.79 -8.12
CA ASN A 13 1.81 4.93 -7.24
C ASN A 13 0.51 5.52 -6.67
N ARG A 14 0.64 6.39 -5.65
CA ARG A 14 -0.50 7.11 -5.03
C ARG A 14 -1.22 8.04 -6.01
N LYS A 15 -0.51 8.61 -6.98
CA LYS A 15 -1.07 9.54 -7.96
C LYS A 15 -2.11 8.85 -8.85
N GLU A 16 -1.79 7.69 -9.40
CA GLU A 16 -2.71 6.85 -10.18
C GLU A 16 -3.95 6.46 -9.39
N ALA A 17 -3.76 6.02 -8.14
CA ALA A 17 -4.88 5.67 -7.26
C ALA A 17 -5.79 6.89 -7.00
N LYS A 18 -5.21 8.06 -6.72
CA LYS A 18 -5.98 9.31 -6.51
C LYS A 18 -6.73 9.76 -7.77
N ILE A 19 -6.16 9.59 -8.96
CA ILE A 19 -6.85 9.91 -10.21
C ILE A 19 -8.04 8.98 -10.43
N TYR A 20 -7.87 7.69 -10.12
CA TYR A 20 -8.93 6.69 -10.31
C TYR A 20 -10.10 6.84 -9.33
N PHE A 21 -9.81 7.02 -8.04
CA PHE A 21 -10.82 7.10 -6.99
C PHE A 21 -11.32 8.52 -6.72
N GLY A 22 -10.56 9.52 -7.14
CA GLY A 22 -10.69 10.89 -6.65
C GLY A 22 -9.96 11.08 -5.31
N THR A 23 -9.35 12.25 -5.14
CA THR A 23 -8.50 12.57 -3.98
C THR A 23 -9.24 12.43 -2.65
N ALA A 24 -10.48 12.92 -2.55
CA ALA A 24 -11.26 12.87 -1.32
C ALA A 24 -11.61 11.42 -0.90
N TYR A 25 -12.04 10.61 -1.87
CA TYR A 25 -12.42 9.22 -1.63
C TYR A 25 -11.20 8.33 -1.34
N TYR A 26 -10.07 8.58 -2.03
CA TYR A 26 -8.80 7.93 -1.72
C TYR A 26 -8.38 8.15 -0.26
N TYR A 27 -8.43 9.38 0.25
CA TYR A 27 -8.04 9.66 1.64
C TYR A 27 -8.99 9.05 2.66
N LYS A 28 -10.29 8.94 2.35
CA LYS A 28 -11.25 8.23 3.19
C LYS A 28 -10.86 6.74 3.34
N MET A 29 -10.61 6.06 2.22
CA MET A 29 -10.19 4.65 2.25
C MET A 29 -8.83 4.44 2.92
N GLU A 30 -7.88 5.37 2.72
CA GLU A 30 -6.57 5.32 3.37
C GLU A 30 -6.67 5.45 4.90
N ARG A 31 -7.58 6.29 5.41
CA ARG A 31 -7.88 6.40 6.85
C ARG A 31 -8.57 5.16 7.40
N GLU A 32 -9.50 4.59 6.64
CA GLU A 32 -10.25 3.40 7.05
C GLU A 32 -9.39 2.13 7.02
N LYS A 33 -8.29 2.10 6.26
CA LYS A 33 -7.33 0.97 6.12
C LYS A 33 -7.95 -0.39 5.76
N LYS A 34 -9.22 -0.43 5.33
CA LYS A 34 -9.94 -1.67 5.00
C LYS A 34 -9.74 -2.12 3.56
N ASP A 35 -9.77 -1.18 2.62
CA ASP A 35 -9.88 -1.50 1.18
C ASP A 35 -8.58 -1.33 0.39
N LEU A 36 -7.56 -0.70 0.99
CA LEU A 36 -6.28 -0.43 0.35
C LEU A 36 -5.14 -1.17 1.04
N ARG A 37 -4.43 -2.00 0.28
CA ARG A 37 -3.20 -2.67 0.72
C ARG A 37 -1.99 -2.03 0.07
N PHE A 38 -1.09 -1.50 0.89
CA PHE A 38 0.19 -0.93 0.45
C PHE A 38 1.24 -2.05 0.45
N THR A 39 1.89 -2.27 -0.68
CA THR A 39 2.88 -3.37 -0.83
C THR A 39 4.32 -2.91 -0.70
N HIS A 40 4.57 -1.61 -0.78
CA HIS A 40 5.88 -1.03 -0.55
C HIS A 40 5.75 -0.17 0.71
N ASN A 41 6.61 -0.43 1.68
CA ASN A 41 6.77 0.41 2.86
C ASN A 41 7.42 1.72 2.40
N VAL A 42 6.64 2.59 1.75
CA VAL A 42 6.99 4.01 1.74
C VAL A 42 6.71 4.44 3.16
N GLN A 43 7.74 4.35 3.99
CA GLN A 43 7.80 4.93 5.32
C GLN A 43 7.30 6.35 5.16
N SER A 44 6.05 6.58 5.56
CA SER A 44 5.46 7.91 5.53
C SER A 44 6.40 8.79 6.33
N ALA A 45 6.84 9.92 5.76
CA ALA A 45 7.67 10.92 6.45
C ALA A 45 6.92 11.62 7.61
N THR A 46 5.89 10.99 8.14
CA THR A 46 5.07 11.41 9.27
C THR A 46 4.93 10.18 10.15
N ASN A 47 5.63 10.22 11.28
CA ASN A 47 5.65 9.21 12.33
C ASN A 47 4.24 8.73 12.73
N GLU A 48 4.21 7.52 13.29
CA GLU A 48 3.08 6.86 13.96
C GLU A 48 2.07 6.12 13.07
N TYR A 49 2.48 4.97 12.53
CA TYR A 49 1.84 3.67 12.82
C TYR A 49 2.63 2.58 12.10
N GLU A 50 3.69 2.09 12.74
CA GLU A 50 4.37 0.88 12.30
C GLU A 50 3.56 -0.35 12.75
N GLU A 51 2.66 -0.83 11.90
CA GLU A 51 2.25 -2.23 12.00
C GLU A 51 3.34 -3.10 11.37
N LYS A 52 4.04 -3.82 12.25
CA LYS A 52 5.07 -4.81 11.92
C LYS A 52 4.53 -5.85 10.94
N ILE A 53 4.77 -5.62 9.66
CA ILE A 53 4.64 -6.65 8.63
C ILE A 53 5.85 -7.58 8.75
N ASN A 54 5.62 -8.75 9.35
CA ASN A 54 6.54 -9.88 9.42
C ASN A 54 7.15 -10.15 8.03
N THR A 55 8.42 -9.80 7.87
CA THR A 55 9.25 -10.00 6.69
C THR A 55 9.70 -11.46 6.55
N ASN A 56 8.77 -12.42 6.61
CA ASN A 56 9.06 -13.79 6.20
C ASN A 56 8.92 -13.91 4.67
N LYS A 57 9.98 -13.50 3.96
CA LYS A 57 10.41 -13.91 2.59
C LYS A 57 11.27 -12.85 1.90
N LEU A 58 12.20 -12.22 2.63
CA LEU A 58 13.38 -11.67 1.97
C LEU A 58 14.40 -12.81 1.84
N ARG A 59 14.56 -13.29 0.59
CA ARG A 59 15.77 -13.91 0.06
C ARG A 59 16.08 -15.34 0.51
N GLU A 60 15.22 -16.28 0.11
CA GLU A 60 15.76 -17.50 -0.52
C GLU A 60 16.05 -17.12 -1.99
N GLN A 61 17.17 -17.61 -2.54
CA GLN A 61 17.65 -17.40 -3.92
C GLN A 61 18.57 -16.18 -4.12
N SER A 62 19.76 -16.26 -3.52
CA SER A 62 20.99 -16.08 -4.30
C SER A 62 21.90 -17.22 -3.88
N ASN A 63 21.73 -18.34 -4.61
CA ASN A 63 22.63 -19.48 -4.58
C ASN A 63 23.88 -19.15 -5.40
N ASP A 64 24.99 -19.80 -5.01
CA ASP A 64 26.37 -19.78 -5.51
C ASP A 64 27.27 -18.59 -5.11
#